data_AF-A0A7Y9WZS5-F1
#
_entry.id   AF-A0A7Y9WZS5-F1
#
_cell.length_a   1.000
_cell.length_b   1.000
_cell.length_c   1.000
_cell.angle_alpha   90.00
_cell.angle_beta   90.00
_cell.angle_gamma   90.00
#
_symmetry.space_group_name_H-M   'P 1'
#
loop_
_entity.id
_entity.type
_entity.pdbx_description
1 polymer ?
#
loop_
_entity_poly.entity_id
_entity_poly.type
_entity_poly.pdbx_seq_one_letter_code
_entity_poly.pdbx_strand_id
1 'polypeptide(L)'
;MPTNSAQAPTVPAHVLPHRTPAQLLTLARRGLVEAGQTRPDGLRYAAAHLAALRAAAALLAARARPAPSRRNRITSVWVLLCAVAPELDEWSRFFAAGASKRAAAEAGIPRVVSAREADDLLRAVEQFVTVVETALGVAHQPALDGLAA
;
A
#
# COMPACT_ATOMS: atom_id res chain seq x y z
N MET A 1 37.46 -9.00 -17.64
CA MET A 1 36.41 -9.23 -16.63
C MET A 1 36.20 -7.94 -15.84
N PRO A 2 35.10 -7.19 -16.02
CA PRO A 2 34.66 -6.23 -15.01
C PRO A 2 33.48 -6.83 -14.22
N THR A 3 33.59 -6.74 -12.90
CA THR A 3 32.58 -7.12 -11.90
C THR A 3 31.34 -6.25 -12.04
N ASN A 4 30.21 -6.87 -12.40
CA ASN A 4 28.91 -6.24 -12.55
C ASN A 4 28.32 -5.96 -11.15
N SER A 5 28.48 -4.74 -10.66
CA SER A 5 27.82 -4.24 -9.45
C SER A 5 26.31 -4.29 -9.65
N ALA A 6 25.60 -5.16 -8.92
CA ALA A 6 24.15 -5.28 -8.98
C ALA A 6 23.49 -3.94 -8.58
N GLN A 7 23.05 -3.20 -9.60
CA GLN A 7 22.51 -1.86 -9.46
C GLN A 7 21.08 -1.92 -8.91
N ALA A 8 20.88 -1.40 -7.70
CA ALA A 8 19.59 -1.32 -7.06
C ALA A 8 18.61 -0.44 -7.87
N PRO A 9 17.34 -0.86 -8.02
CA PRO A 9 16.38 -0.18 -8.87
C PRO A 9 16.01 1.20 -8.31
N THR A 10 15.93 2.18 -9.20
CA THR A 10 15.79 3.60 -8.88
C THR A 10 14.39 4.10 -9.24
N VAL A 11 13.66 4.74 -8.32
CA VAL A 11 12.26 5.18 -8.50
C VAL A 11 12.16 6.71 -8.67
N PRO A 12 11.34 7.26 -9.60
CA PRO A 12 11.31 8.70 -9.89
C PRO A 12 10.59 9.55 -8.83
N ALA A 13 11.10 10.77 -8.58
CA ALA A 13 10.63 11.66 -7.50
C ALA A 13 9.22 12.27 -7.68
N HIS A 14 8.66 12.35 -8.89
CA HIS A 14 7.28 12.83 -9.11
C HIS A 14 6.22 11.72 -8.94
N VAL A 15 6.67 10.46 -8.84
CA VAL A 15 5.84 9.31 -8.48
C VAL A 15 5.73 9.20 -6.96
N LEU A 16 6.66 9.86 -6.24
CA LEU A 16 6.58 10.00 -4.81
C LEU A 16 5.51 11.05 -4.50
N PRO A 17 4.48 10.71 -3.71
CA PRO A 17 3.49 11.68 -3.29
C PRO A 17 4.16 12.87 -2.58
N HIS A 18 3.64 14.10 -2.75
CA HIS A 18 4.13 15.32 -2.08
C HIS A 18 4.04 15.29 -0.53
N ARG A 19 3.68 14.14 0.04
CA ARG A 19 3.53 13.89 1.47
C ARG A 19 4.71 13.08 1.96
N THR A 20 5.14 13.36 3.18
CA THR A 20 6.21 12.58 3.82
C THR A 20 5.76 11.13 4.02
N PRO A 21 6.70 10.16 4.12
CA PRO A 21 6.39 8.78 4.45
C PRO A 21 5.48 8.64 5.68
N ALA A 22 5.74 9.42 6.73
CA ALA A 22 4.93 9.44 7.94
C ALA A 22 3.48 9.90 7.68
N GLN A 23 3.28 10.96 6.90
CA GLN A 23 1.94 11.43 6.53
C GLN A 23 1.16 10.39 5.73
N LEU A 24 1.83 9.66 4.84
CA LEU A 24 1.21 8.59 4.05
C LEU A 24 0.80 7.40 4.92
N LEU A 25 1.61 7.02 5.90
CA LEU A 25 1.25 6.01 6.89
C LEU A 25 0.05 6.45 7.73
N THR A 26 0.02 7.70 8.20
CA THR A 26 -1.14 8.24 8.92
C THR A 26 -2.40 8.16 8.07
N LEU A 27 -2.33 8.51 6.78
CA LEU A 27 -3.46 8.41 5.86
C LEU A 27 -3.84 6.96 5.53
N ALA A 28 -2.87 6.03 5.49
CA ALA A 28 -3.13 4.61 5.33
C ALA A 28 -3.91 4.06 6.54
N ARG A 29 -3.43 4.35 7.77
CA ARG A 29 -4.10 3.94 9.03
C ARG A 29 -5.50 4.52 9.15
N ARG A 30 -5.68 5.83 8.91
CA ARG A 30 -7.01 6.46 8.90
C ARG A 30 -7.93 5.84 7.85
N GLY A 31 -7.44 5.67 6.63
CA GLY A 31 -8.20 5.05 5.55
C GLY A 31 -8.59 3.60 5.85
N LEU A 32 -7.78 2.85 6.60
CA LEU A 32 -8.10 1.49 7.03
C LEU A 32 -9.24 1.47 8.06
N VAL A 33 -9.20 2.37 9.04
CA VAL A 33 -10.29 2.54 10.03
C VAL A 33 -11.60 2.93 9.33
N GLU A 34 -11.54 3.91 8.43
CA GLU A 34 -12.68 4.34 7.62
C GLU A 34 -13.22 3.20 6.76
N ALA A 35 -12.35 2.40 6.13
CA ALA A 35 -12.75 1.24 5.35
C ALA A 35 -13.51 0.22 6.22
N GLY A 36 -13.03 -0.05 7.44
CA GLY A 36 -13.72 -0.93 8.39
C GLY A 36 -15.15 -0.51 8.73
N GLN A 37 -15.43 0.80 8.70
CA GLN A 37 -16.76 1.36 8.97
C GLN A 37 -17.60 1.58 7.70
N THR A 38 -17.02 1.40 6.52
CA THR A 38 -17.70 1.67 5.25
C THR A 38 -18.71 0.57 4.92
N ARG A 39 -19.93 0.97 4.59
CA ARG A 39 -20.88 0.15 3.81
C ARG A 39 -21.09 0.85 2.47
N PRO A 40 -21.26 0.18 1.33
CA PRO A 40 -21.31 -1.27 0.99
C PRO A 40 -19.95 -1.99 0.80
N ASP A 41 -19.98 -3.32 0.66
CA ASP A 41 -18.78 -4.19 0.58
C ASP A 41 -17.78 -3.80 -0.52
N GLY A 42 -18.27 -3.40 -1.70
CA GLY A 42 -17.41 -2.95 -2.79
C GLY A 42 -16.62 -1.69 -2.44
N LEU A 43 -17.27 -0.69 -1.82
CA LEU A 43 -16.58 0.54 -1.39
C LEU A 43 -15.61 0.27 -0.25
N ARG A 44 -15.97 -0.63 0.67
CA ARG A 44 -15.09 -1.09 1.75
C ARG A 44 -13.81 -1.75 1.20
N TYR A 45 -13.95 -2.63 0.21
CA TYR A 45 -12.82 -3.25 -0.48
C TYR A 45 -11.95 -2.23 -1.21
N ALA A 46 -12.57 -1.29 -1.92
CA ALA A 46 -11.86 -0.21 -2.60
C ALA A 46 -11.05 0.68 -1.63
N ALA A 47 -11.67 1.09 -0.53
CA ALA A 47 -11.05 1.90 0.50
C ALA A 47 -9.88 1.18 1.19
N ALA A 48 -10.04 -0.11 1.52
CA ALA A 48 -8.97 -0.93 2.08
C ALA A 48 -7.77 -0.99 1.11
N HIS A 49 -8.03 -1.19 -0.17
CA HIS A 49 -6.98 -1.25 -1.18
C HIS A 49 -6.25 0.10 -1.36
N LEU A 50 -6.97 1.21 -1.21
CA LEU A 50 -6.38 2.56 -1.22
C LEU A 50 -5.50 2.82 0.00
N ALA A 51 -5.87 2.31 1.18
CA ALA A 51 -5.02 2.34 2.36
C ALA A 51 -3.71 1.57 2.13
N ALA A 52 -3.77 0.38 1.52
CA ALA A 52 -2.58 -0.38 1.13
C ALA A 52 -1.70 0.38 0.12
N LEU A 53 -2.29 1.05 -0.89
CA LEU A 53 -1.54 1.88 -1.84
C LEU A 53 -0.77 3.01 -1.14
N ARG A 54 -1.37 3.64 -0.13
CA ARG A 54 -0.73 4.70 0.65
C ARG A 54 0.42 4.18 1.50
N ALA A 55 0.28 3.01 2.12
CA ALA A 55 1.37 2.37 2.86
C ALA A 55 2.54 1.98 1.94
N ALA A 56 2.26 1.38 0.78
CA ALA A 56 3.28 1.07 -0.21
C ALA A 56 4.00 2.35 -0.70
N ALA A 57 3.25 3.43 -0.95
CA ALA A 57 3.81 4.72 -1.32
C ALA A 57 4.69 5.33 -0.21
N ALA A 58 4.34 5.12 1.07
CA ALA A 58 5.18 5.54 2.19
C ALA A 58 6.54 4.84 2.19
N LEU A 59 6.54 3.52 1.99
CA LEU A 59 7.78 2.75 1.90
C LEU A 59 8.64 3.18 0.72
N LEU A 60 8.02 3.37 -0.45
CA LEU A 60 8.71 3.87 -1.63
C LEU A 60 9.28 5.27 -1.38
N ALA A 61 8.53 6.19 -0.78
CA ALA A 61 9.01 7.53 -0.47
C ALA A 61 10.17 7.54 0.55
N ALA A 62 10.24 6.57 1.46
CA ALA A 62 11.32 6.46 2.43
C ALA A 62 12.58 5.78 1.86
N ARG A 63 12.41 4.78 0.99
CA ARG A 63 13.51 3.95 0.48
C ARG A 63 14.01 4.35 -0.91
N ALA A 64 13.16 4.96 -1.74
CA ALA A 64 13.57 5.40 -3.06
C ALA A 64 14.47 6.62 -2.97
N ARG A 65 15.63 6.56 -3.65
CA ARG A 65 16.44 7.74 -3.90
C ARG A 65 15.81 8.56 -5.04
N PRO A 66 15.67 9.90 -4.89
CA PRO A 66 15.20 10.74 -5.96
C PRO A 66 16.22 10.73 -7.11
N ALA A 67 15.84 10.18 -8.27
CA ALA A 67 16.64 10.29 -9.48
C ALA A 67 16.16 11.43 -10.39
N PRO A 68 17.09 12.12 -11.09
CA PRO A 68 16.75 13.13 -12.07
C PRO A 68 15.92 12.52 -13.20
N SER A 69 14.83 13.21 -13.51
CA SER A 69 13.75 12.84 -14.43
C SER A 69 14.19 12.10 -15.69
N ARG A 70 13.69 10.86 -15.84
CA ARG A 70 13.24 10.36 -17.15
C ARG A 70 11.79 9.96 -17.07
N ARG A 71 11.00 10.68 -17.86
CA ARG A 71 9.59 10.42 -18.20
C ARG A 71 9.52 9.00 -18.79
N ASN A 72 9.17 7.99 -18.01
CA ASN A 72 8.93 6.66 -18.56
C ASN A 72 7.86 5.89 -17.79
N ARG A 73 6.82 5.50 -18.53
CA ARG A 73 5.70 4.57 -18.28
C ARG A 73 5.07 4.52 -16.88
N ILE A 74 3.74 4.51 -16.88
CA ILE A 74 2.86 4.14 -15.76
C ILE A 74 3.33 2.79 -15.19
N THR A 75 4.31 2.81 -14.31
CA THR A 75 4.82 1.61 -13.64
C THR A 75 4.01 1.52 -12.36
N SER A 76 3.20 0.46 -12.26
CA SER A 76 2.33 0.22 -11.10
C SER A 76 3.16 0.29 -9.82
N VAL A 77 2.62 0.92 -8.78
CA VAL A 77 3.27 1.05 -7.46
C VAL A 77 3.72 -0.31 -6.91
N TRP A 78 2.99 -1.38 -7.22
CA TRP A 78 3.29 -2.75 -6.84
C TRP A 78 4.57 -3.27 -7.53
N VAL A 79 4.75 -2.97 -8.81
CA VAL A 79 5.97 -3.34 -9.55
C VAL A 79 7.19 -2.61 -8.97
N LEU A 80 7.02 -1.33 -8.60
CA LEU A 80 8.07 -0.55 -7.94
C LEU A 80 8.37 -1.08 -6.54
N LEU A 81 7.36 -1.54 -5.81
CA LEU A 81 7.51 -2.12 -4.48
C LEU A 81 8.41 -3.37 -4.50
N CYS A 82 8.17 -4.32 -5.42
CA CYS A 82 9.03 -5.51 -5.58
C CYS A 82 10.49 -5.15 -5.82
N ALA A 83 10.72 -4.04 -6.54
CA ALA A 83 12.06 -3.59 -6.88
C ALA A 83 12.79 -3.01 -5.65
N VAL A 84 12.09 -2.19 -4.84
CA VAL A 84 12.67 -1.45 -3.70
C VAL A 84 12.64 -2.24 -2.39
N ALA A 85 11.70 -3.17 -2.25
CA ALA A 85 11.50 -4.03 -1.09
C ALA A 85 11.12 -5.44 -1.58
N PRO A 86 12.09 -6.22 -2.10
CA PRO A 86 11.84 -7.58 -2.59
C PRO A 86 11.27 -8.51 -1.51
N GLU A 87 11.50 -8.22 -0.23
CA GLU A 87 10.87 -8.91 0.89
C GLU A 87 9.34 -8.74 0.94
N LEU A 88 8.77 -7.77 0.22
CA LEU A 88 7.33 -7.52 0.09
C LEU A 88 6.76 -7.95 -1.26
N ASP A 89 7.49 -8.75 -2.02
CA ASP A 89 7.09 -9.22 -3.34
C ASP A 89 5.78 -10.04 -3.32
N GLU A 90 5.57 -10.86 -2.28
CA GLU A 90 4.31 -11.59 -2.08
C GLU A 90 3.12 -10.65 -1.91
N TRP A 91 3.29 -9.61 -1.08
CA TRP A 91 2.28 -8.58 -0.89
C TRP A 91 1.98 -7.83 -2.18
N SER A 92 3.02 -7.48 -2.94
CA SER A 92 2.87 -6.81 -4.23
C SER A 92 2.04 -7.65 -5.22
N ARG A 93 2.36 -8.94 -5.36
CA ARG A 93 1.59 -9.85 -6.23
C ARG A 93 0.14 -9.98 -5.78
N PHE A 94 -0.08 -10.15 -4.48
CA PHE A 94 -1.42 -10.26 -3.89
C PHE A 94 -2.28 -9.03 -4.22
N PHE A 95 -1.77 -7.82 -3.98
CA PHE A 95 -2.52 -6.59 -4.27
C PHE A 95 -2.64 -6.28 -5.76
N ALA A 96 -1.66 -6.66 -6.58
CA ALA A 96 -1.76 -6.53 -8.03
C ALA A 96 -2.90 -7.40 -8.60
N ALA A 97 -3.05 -8.63 -8.10
CA ALA A 97 -4.14 -9.53 -8.49
C ALA A 97 -5.53 -8.98 -8.10
N GLY A 98 -5.63 -8.27 -6.97
CA GLY A 98 -6.86 -7.62 -6.50
C GLY A 98 -7.25 -6.33 -7.24
N ALA A 99 -6.34 -5.74 -8.02
CA ALA A 99 -6.52 -4.39 -8.57
C ALA A 99 -7.68 -4.27 -9.57
N SER A 100 -7.94 -5.29 -10.38
CA SER A 100 -9.08 -5.30 -11.32
C SER A 100 -10.41 -5.38 -10.59
N LYS A 101 -10.48 -6.19 -9.51
CA LYS A 101 -11.67 -6.31 -8.66
C LYS A 101 -11.95 -5.00 -7.92
N ARG A 102 -10.90 -4.34 -7.43
CA ARG A 102 -10.98 -2.98 -6.86
C ARG A 102 -11.57 -1.99 -7.87
N ALA A 103 -11.08 -1.97 -9.11
CA ALA A 103 -11.57 -1.05 -10.14
C ALA A 103 -13.07 -1.28 -10.45
N ALA A 104 -13.49 -2.54 -10.51
CA ALA A 104 -14.91 -2.89 -10.68
C ALA A 104 -15.76 -2.47 -9.47
N ALA A 105 -15.24 -2.62 -8.26
CA ALA A 105 -15.91 -2.20 -7.04
C ALA A 105 -16.05 -0.67 -6.93
N GLU A 106 -15.02 0.08 -7.33
CA GLU A 106 -15.06 1.56 -7.42
C GLU A 106 -16.05 2.05 -8.48
N ALA A 107 -16.21 1.31 -9.57
CA ALA A 107 -17.23 1.58 -10.58
C ALA A 107 -18.67 1.28 -10.10
N GLY A 108 -18.84 0.79 -8.88
CA GLY A 108 -20.16 0.51 -8.30
C GLY A 108 -20.83 -0.74 -8.86
N ILE A 109 -20.06 -1.66 -9.47
CA ILE A 109 -20.62 -2.92 -9.99
C ILE A 109 -21.16 -3.75 -8.82
N PRO A 110 -22.47 -4.06 -8.79
CA PRO A 110 -23.07 -4.75 -7.66
C PRO A 110 -22.52 -6.17 -7.52
N ARG A 111 -22.33 -6.63 -6.27
CA ARG A 111 -21.92 -8.00 -5.91
C ARG A 111 -20.57 -8.48 -6.49
N VAL A 112 -19.74 -7.59 -7.04
CA VAL A 112 -18.38 -7.95 -7.52
C VAL A 112 -17.41 -8.31 -6.37
N VAL A 113 -17.74 -7.86 -5.16
CA VAL A 113 -17.06 -8.19 -3.92
C VAL A 113 -18.10 -8.67 -2.91
N SER A 114 -17.82 -9.79 -2.27
CA SER A 114 -18.57 -10.29 -1.12
C SER A 114 -18.07 -9.68 0.20
N ALA A 115 -18.92 -9.69 1.23
CA ALA A 115 -18.53 -9.27 2.57
C ALA A 115 -17.30 -10.01 3.09
N ARG A 116 -17.20 -11.32 2.82
CA ARG A 116 -16.06 -12.15 3.21
C ARG A 116 -14.75 -11.67 2.58
N GLU A 117 -14.78 -11.39 1.27
CA GLU A 117 -13.60 -10.88 0.56
C GLU A 117 -13.18 -9.49 1.04
N ALA A 118 -14.15 -8.63 1.40
CA ALA A 118 -13.87 -7.33 1.98
C ALA A 118 -13.23 -7.46 3.38
N ASP A 119 -13.73 -8.37 4.23
CA ASP A 119 -13.15 -8.64 5.55
C ASP A 119 -11.74 -9.24 5.45
N ASP A 120 -11.54 -10.19 4.54
CA ASP A 120 -10.25 -10.84 4.32
C ASP A 120 -9.23 -9.83 3.76
N LEU A 121 -9.64 -8.95 2.83
CA LEU A 121 -8.78 -7.86 2.37
C LEU A 121 -8.44 -6.89 3.51
N LEU A 122 -9.40 -6.50 4.36
CA LEU A 122 -9.14 -5.60 5.48
C LEU A 122 -8.07 -6.16 6.43
N ARG A 123 -8.18 -7.44 6.81
CA ARG A 123 -7.17 -8.12 7.63
C ARG A 123 -5.80 -8.15 6.94
N ALA A 124 -5.78 -8.44 5.63
CA ALA A 124 -4.55 -8.47 4.85
C ALA A 124 -3.89 -7.08 4.79
N VAL A 125 -4.68 -6.02 4.57
CA VAL A 125 -4.17 -4.64 4.55
C VAL A 125 -3.65 -4.23 5.93
N GLU A 126 -4.34 -4.60 7.01
CA GLU A 126 -3.87 -4.32 8.38
C GLU A 126 -2.49 -4.94 8.64
N GLN A 127 -2.32 -6.22 8.29
CA GLN A 127 -1.04 -6.91 8.39
C GLN A 127 0.03 -6.21 7.53
N PHE A 128 -0.30 -5.89 6.28
CA PHE A 128 0.63 -5.21 5.39
C PHE A 128 1.08 -3.84 5.93
N VAL A 129 0.18 -3.03 6.48
CA VAL A 129 0.54 -1.72 7.07
C VAL A 129 1.50 -1.92 8.25
N THR A 130 1.26 -2.92 9.11
CA THR A 130 2.17 -3.25 10.23
C THR A 130 3.54 -3.71 9.75
N VAL A 131 3.60 -4.49 8.67
CA VAL A 131 4.86 -4.88 8.03
C VAL A 131 5.60 -3.66 7.49
N VAL A 132 4.91 -2.74 6.82
CA VAL A 132 5.50 -1.49 6.30
C VAL A 132 6.02 -0.60 7.43
N GLU A 133 5.27 -0.44 8.52
CA GLU A 133 5.69 0.34 9.69
C GLU A 133 6.97 -0.25 10.33
N THR A 134 7.00 -1.57 10.51
CA THR A 134 8.19 -2.29 10.97
C THR A 134 9.37 -2.06 10.03
N ALA A 135 9.15 -2.16 8.72
CA ALA A 135 10.16 -1.96 7.68
C ALA A 135 10.69 -0.52 7.60
N LEU A 136 9.97 0.45 8.18
CA LEU A 136 10.34 1.86 8.30
C LEU A 136 10.90 2.23 9.68
N GLY A 137 10.96 1.29 10.62
CA GLY A 137 11.38 1.55 12.00
C GLY A 137 10.41 2.45 12.77
N VAL A 138 9.18 2.61 12.27
CA VAL A 138 8.11 3.30 12.98
C VAL A 138 7.44 2.24 13.86
N ALA A 139 7.73 2.25 15.16
CA ALA A 139 7.10 1.31 16.08
C ALA A 139 5.58 1.41 15.97
N HIS A 140 4.92 0.33 15.54
CA HIS A 140 3.47 0.22 15.55
C HIS A 140 2.99 0.32 17.01
N GLN A 141 2.35 1.41 17.39
CA GLN A 141 1.54 1.42 18.61
C GLN A 141 0.12 0.98 18.21
N PRO A 142 -0.30 -0.27 18.51
CA PRO A 142 -1.70 -0.63 18.40
C PRO A 142 -2.48 0.32 19.31
N ALA A 143 -3.61 0.85 18.82
CA ALA A 143 -4.45 1.76 19.58
C ALA A 143 -4.97 1.02 20.83
N LEU A 144 -4.26 1.16 21.95
CA LEU A 144 -4.76 0.90 23.29
C LEU A 144 -5.60 2.10 23.74
N ASP A 145 -6.62 2.44 22.95
CA ASP A 145 -7.67 3.37 23.37
C ASP A 145 -8.92 2.56 23.69
N GLY A 146 -9.05 2.20 24.97
CA GLY A 146 -10.28 1.63 25.52
C GLY A 146 -10.10 0.37 26.34
N LEU A 147 -9.53 0.50 27.55
CA LEU A 147 -9.96 -0.22 28.78
C LEU A 147 -9.14 0.30 29.97
N ALA A 148 -9.32 1.58 30.28
CA ALA A 148 -9.06 2.13 31.60
C ALA A 148 -10.31 2.91 32.02
N ALA A 149 -11.27 2.19 32.61
CA ALA A 149 -12.28 2.70 33.54
C ALA A 149 -12.90 1.50 34.26
#